data_AF-A0A966GZ18-F1
#
_entry.id   AF-A0A966GZ18-F1
#
_cell.length_a   1.000
_cell.length_b   1.000
_cell.length_c   1.000
_cell.angle_alpha   90.00
_cell.angle_beta   90.00
_cell.angle_gamma   90.00
#
_symmetry.space_group_name_H-M   'P 1'
#
loop_
_entity.id
_entity.type
_entity.pdbx_description
1 polymer ?
#
loop_
_entity_poly.entity_id
_entity_poly.type
_entity_poly.pdbx_seq_one_letter_code
_entity_poly.pdbx_strand_id
1 'polypeptide(L)' 'MRGDDCALAVRVNGIEFYVEGTGIDDHGDAHAKEGFCNSIRRAEVQGSVVDGRFRVTYFKLVK' A
#
# COMPACT_ATOMS: atom_id res chain seq x y z
N MET A 1 -3.15 3.72 -13.54
CA MET A 1 -1.90 4.49 -13.68
C MET A 1 -0.77 3.48 -13.84
N ARG A 2 -0.10 3.43 -15.01
CA ARG A 2 1.22 2.78 -15.14
C ARG A 2 2.23 3.86 -14.72
N GLY A 3 2.69 3.79 -13.47
CA GLY A 3 3.85 4.58 -13.05
C GLY A 3 5.11 3.86 -13.49
N ASP A 4 6.17 4.61 -13.80
CA ASP A 4 7.52 4.07 -14.03
C ASP A 4 8.16 3.54 -12.72
N ASP A 5 7.44 3.66 -11.60
CA ASP A 5 7.87 3.28 -10.26
C ASP A 5 6.71 2.57 -9.52
N CYS A 6 7.01 1.48 -8.80
CA CYS A 6 5.99 0.77 -8.02
C CYS A 6 5.80 1.49 -6.67
N ALA A 7 4.63 2.10 -6.47
CA ALA A 7 4.28 2.76 -5.20
C ALA A 7 3.21 1.98 -4.43
N LEU A 8 3.30 1.98 -3.10
CA LEU A 8 2.30 1.36 -2.23
C LEU A 8 1.03 2.22 -2.21
N ALA A 9 -0.12 1.56 -2.38
CA ALA A 9 -1.43 2.19 -2.27
C ALA A 9 -2.39 1.31 -1.46
N VAL A 10 -3.33 1.94 -0.78
CA VAL A 10 -4.42 1.27 -0.05
C VAL A 10 -5.76 1.67 -0.64
N ARG A 11 -6.71 0.74 -0.63
CA ARG A 11 -8.10 1.00 -0.99
C ARG A 11 -8.98 0.92 0.26
N VAL A 12 -9.49 2.05 0.70
CA VAL A 12 -10.35 2.17 1.89
C VAL A 12 -11.72 2.64 1.43
N ASN A 13 -12.76 1.85 1.72
CA ASN A 13 -14.15 2.14 1.29
C ASN A 13 -14.29 2.43 -0.22
N GLY A 14 -13.50 1.75 -1.05
CA GLY A 14 -13.52 1.92 -2.50
C GLY A 14 -12.69 3.10 -3.04
N ILE A 15 -12.13 3.94 -2.17
CA ILE A 15 -11.26 5.06 -2.54
C ILE A 15 -9.80 4.63 -2.41
N GLU A 16 -8.99 4.96 -3.41
CA GLU A 16 -7.56 4.63 -3.48
C GLU A 16 -6.71 5.80 -3.00
N PHE A 17 -5.72 5.49 -2.16
CA PHE A 17 -4.77 6.46 -1.65
C PHE A 17 -3.36 5.91 -1.77
N TYR A 18 -2.43 6.72 -2.27
CA TYR A 18 -1.01 6.43 -2.11
C TYR A 18 -0.63 6.49 -0.62
N VAL A 19 0.19 5.55 -0.20
CA VAL A 19 0.66 5.46 1.19
C VAL A 19 1.91 6.30 1.37
N GLU A 20 1.95 7.06 2.46
CA GLU A 20 3.16 7.71 2.96
C GLU A 20 3.56 7.08 4.30
N GLY A 21 4.85 6.79 4.48
CA GLY A 21 5.42 6.25 5.71
C GLY A 21 5.98 4.83 5.59
N THR A 22 5.62 4.10 4.54
CA THR A 22 6.17 2.78 4.21
C THR A 22 6.00 2.49 2.73
N GLY A 23 6.89 1.67 2.17
CA GLY A 23 6.89 1.23 0.77
C GLY A 23 6.49 -0.24 0.61
N ILE A 24 6.38 -0.66 -0.64
CA ILE A 24 6.03 -2.05 -1.00
C ILE A 24 7.06 -3.07 -0.50
N ASP A 25 8.35 -2.71 -0.54
CA ASP A 25 9.45 -3.60 -0.16
C ASP A 25 9.61 -3.74 1.36
N ASP A 26 9.05 -2.80 2.15
CA ASP A 26 9.00 -2.89 3.62
C ASP A 26 8.08 -4.03 4.09
N HIS A 27 7.31 -4.61 3.18
CA HIS A 27 6.29 -5.60 3.47
C HIS A 27 6.53 -6.95 2.76
N GLY A 28 7.76 -7.15 2.26
CA GLY A 28 8.21 -8.37 1.59
C GLY A 28 8.77 -8.07 0.19
N ASP A 29 9.15 -9.12 -0.54
CA ASP A 29 9.61 -8.98 -1.92
C ASP A 29 8.45 -8.50 -2.82
N ALA A 30 8.52 -7.24 -3.25
CA ALA A 30 7.48 -6.65 -4.07
C ALA A 30 7.36 -7.27 -5.47
N HIS A 31 8.43 -7.91 -5.96
CA HIS A 31 8.51 -8.52 -7.28
C HIS A 31 8.23 -10.03 -7.27
N ALA A 32 8.07 -10.63 -6.09
CA ALA A 32 7.59 -12.00 -5.97
C ALA A 32 6.23 -12.16 -6.64
N LYS A 33 5.86 -13.41 -6.97
CA LYS A 33 4.57 -13.74 -7.60
C LYS A 33 3.37 -13.14 -6.84
N GLU A 34 3.44 -13.15 -5.51
CA GLU A 34 2.42 -12.60 -4.60
C GLU A 34 2.87 -11.25 -3.98
N GLY A 35 3.90 -10.62 -4.54
CA GLY A 35 4.41 -9.31 -4.15
C GLY A 35 3.50 -8.17 -4.60
N PHE A 36 3.65 -6.99 -4.00
CA PHE A 36 2.75 -5.86 -4.23
C PHE A 36 2.80 -5.27 -5.66
N CYS A 37 3.91 -5.41 -6.40
CA CYS A 37 3.89 -5.02 -7.82
C CYS A 37 2.98 -5.96 -8.65
N ASN A 38 2.68 -7.16 -8.14
CA ASN A 38 1.98 -8.22 -8.87
C ASN A 38 0.59 -8.57 -8.29
N SER A 39 0.24 -8.10 -7.08
CA SER A 39 -0.92 -8.60 -6.35
C SER A 39 -1.56 -7.55 -5.43
N ILE A 40 -2.90 -7.60 -5.31
CA ILE A 40 -3.66 -6.84 -4.30
C ILE A 40 -3.88 -7.75 -3.10
N ARG A 41 -3.53 -7.27 -1.90
CA ARG A 41 -3.61 -8.04 -0.65
C ARG A 41 -4.47 -7.33 0.38
N ARG A 42 -5.03 -8.10 1.31
CA ARG A 42 -5.78 -7.55 2.46
C ARG A 42 -4.79 -7.16 3.56
N ALA A 43 -4.98 -5.97 4.11
CA ALA A 43 -4.18 -5.46 5.21
C ALA A 43 -5.08 -4.75 6.22
N GLU A 44 -4.68 -4.81 7.48
CA GLU A 44 -5.13 -3.89 8.52
C GLU A 44 -4.24 -2.65 8.47
N VAL A 45 -4.85 -1.48 8.38
CA VAL A 45 -4.13 -0.20 8.30
C VAL A 45 -4.71 0.81 9.27
N GLN A 46 -3.86 1.62 9.88
CA GLN A 46 -4.25 2.79 10.66
C GLN A 46 -3.44 4.00 10.18
N GLY A 47 -4.08 5.17 10.17
CA GLY A 47 -3.51 6.37 9.61
C GLY A 47 -4.53 7.47 9.40
N SER A 48 -4.17 8.46 8.61
CA SER A 48 -5.05 9.58 8.26
C SER A 48 -4.82 10.00 6.81
N VAL A 49 -5.88 10.47 6.16
CA VAL A 49 -5.77 11.06 4.83
C VAL A 49 -5.39 12.53 4.98
N VAL A 50 -4.23 12.92 4.44
CA VAL A 50 -3.72 14.29 4.44
C VAL A 50 -3.32 14.61 3.00
N ASP A 51 -3.86 15.69 2.44
CA ASP A 51 -3.57 16.14 1.07
C ASP A 51 -3.77 15.04 -0.01
N GLY A 52 -4.79 14.19 0.18
CA GLY A 52 -5.10 13.09 -0.74
C GLY A 52 -4.18 11.87 -0.64
N ARG A 53 -3.29 11.83 0.36
CA ARG A 53 -2.41 10.68 0.65
C ARG A 53 -2.74 10.06 1.99
N PHE A 54 -2.60 8.74 2.10
CA PHE A 54 -2.81 8.03 3.35
C PHE A 54 -1.49 7.96 4.13
N ARG A 55 -1.36 8.80 5.16
CA ARG A 55 -0.22 8.75 6.09
C ARG A 55 -0.43 7.61 7.08
N VAL A 56 0.37 6.57 6.95
CA VAL A 56 0.23 5.35 7.75
C VAL A 56 0.97 5.48 9.08
N THR A 57 0.34 4.97 10.15
CA THR A 57 0.97 4.79 11.47
C THR A 57 1.06 3.33 11.86
N TYR A 58 0.26 2.46 11.22
CA TYR A 58 0.31 1.02 11.36
C TYR A 58 -0.11 0.35 10.06
N PHE A 59 0.65 -0.67 9.65
CA PHE A 59 0.37 -1.49 8.48
C PHE A 59 0.66 -2.95 8.80
N LYS A 60 -0.33 -3.82 8.63
CA LYS A 60 -0.16 -5.26 8.82
C LYS A 60 -0.90 -6.03 7.74
N LEU A 61 -0.15 -6.85 7.00
CA LEU A 61 -0.73 -7.81 6.08
C LEU A 61 -1.52 -8.88 6.84
N VAL A 62 -2.75 -9.13 6.39
CA VAL A 62 -3.55 -10.26 6.85
C VAL A 62 -3.16 -11.48 6.00
N LYS A 63 -2.92 -12.62 6.65
CA LYS A 63 -2.67 -13.90 5.98
C LYS A 63 -3.98 -14.55 5.57
#